data_AF-A0A6A6DFT4-F1
#
_entry.id   AF-A0A6A6DFT4-F1
#
_cell.length_a   1.000
_cell.length_b   1.000
_cell.length_c   1.000
_cell.angle_alpha   90.00
_cell.angle_beta   90.00
_cell.angle_gamma   90.00
#
_symmetry.space_group_name_H-M   'P 1'
#
loop_
_entity.id
_entity.type
_entity.pdbx_description
1 polymer ?
#
loop_
_entity_poly.entity_id
_entity_poly.type
_entity_poly.pdbx_seq_one_letter_code
_entity_poly.pdbx_strand_id
1 'polypeptide(L)'
;MGSQSSQKVPSVFKFDKSAPGGFKWGFRLEDDPDRICFSKLSYRYPDPAQIHAAQTLASFSTKPGKLPPNRKVTDGMTKFLEAIRAVAIDRMTADWRKYFVESTPMEAILTVPAVWSDKAKSDTLQCAHKAGFGELNKID
;
A
#
# COMPACT_ATOMS: atom_id res chain seq x y z
N MET A 1 -10.41 -18.35 5.13
CA MET A 1 -9.01 -18.16 4.70
C MET A 1 -9.03 -17.74 3.24
N GLY A 2 -8.59 -16.52 2.93
CA GLY A 2 -8.60 -16.02 1.55
C GLY A 2 -7.44 -16.62 0.77
N SER A 3 -7.70 -17.30 -0.34
CA SER A 3 -6.64 -17.76 -1.25
C SER A 3 -5.92 -16.55 -1.86
N GLN A 4 -4.67 -16.73 -2.27
CA GLN A 4 -3.85 -15.72 -2.97
C GLN A 4 -4.48 -15.20 -4.30
N SER A 5 -5.65 -15.72 -4.69
CA SER A 5 -6.48 -15.29 -5.83
C SER A 5 -7.64 -14.36 -5.45
N SER A 6 -7.71 -13.87 -4.21
CA SER A 6 -8.77 -12.97 -3.76
C SER A 6 -8.77 -11.62 -4.53
N GLN A 7 -9.97 -11.10 -4.84
CA GLN A 7 -10.16 -9.75 -5.38
C GLN A 7 -9.79 -8.65 -4.37
N LYS A 8 -9.69 -8.99 -3.09
CA LYS A 8 -9.30 -8.10 -1.99
C LYS A 8 -7.97 -8.55 -1.44
N VAL A 9 -7.07 -7.61 -1.15
CA VAL A 9 -5.78 -7.89 -0.52
C VAL A 9 -5.63 -7.08 0.77
N PRO A 10 -5.14 -7.69 1.87
CA PRO A 10 -4.84 -6.94 3.08
C PRO A 10 -3.83 -5.83 2.81
N SER A 11 -4.13 -4.62 3.28
CA SER A 11 -3.20 -3.48 3.21
C SER A 11 -2.14 -3.59 4.31
N VAL A 12 -1.28 -4.60 4.20
CA VAL A 12 -0.21 -4.91 5.15
C VAL A 12 1.11 -5.15 4.42
N PHE A 13 2.22 -4.78 5.06
CA PHE A 13 3.56 -5.00 4.52
C PHE A 13 4.63 -5.15 5.61
N LYS A 14 5.79 -5.66 5.21
CA LYS A 14 6.97 -5.81 6.08
C LYS A 14 8.23 -5.69 5.23
N PHE A 15 9.20 -4.92 5.70
CA PHE A 15 10.53 -4.93 5.14
C PHE A 15 11.27 -6.15 5.68
N ASP A 16 11.62 -7.06 4.79
CA ASP A 16 12.24 -8.33 5.14
C ASP A 16 13.35 -8.63 4.14
N LYS A 17 14.61 -8.53 4.61
CA LYS A 17 15.80 -8.76 3.77
C LYS A 17 15.87 -10.18 3.22
N SER A 18 15.20 -11.16 3.84
CA SER A 18 15.18 -12.54 3.34
C SER A 18 14.17 -12.75 2.21
N ALA A 19 13.29 -11.79 1.96
CA ALA A 19 12.31 -11.86 0.89
C ALA A 19 12.91 -11.37 -0.44
N PRO A 20 12.48 -11.93 -1.59
CA PRO A 20 12.80 -11.36 -2.90
C PRO A 20 12.43 -9.87 -2.94
N GLY A 21 13.40 -9.01 -3.27
CA GLY A 21 13.22 -7.55 -3.28
C GLY A 21 13.14 -6.89 -1.89
N GLY A 22 13.43 -7.63 -0.82
CA GLY A 22 13.50 -7.07 0.54
C GLY A 22 12.15 -6.71 1.16
N PHE A 23 11.04 -7.20 0.60
CA PHE A 23 9.69 -6.73 0.92
C PHE A 23 8.64 -7.84 0.81
N LYS A 24 7.82 -7.99 1.86
CA LYS A 24 6.63 -8.86 1.89
C LYS A 24 5.38 -8.01 2.05
N TRP A 25 4.25 -8.46 1.48
CA TRP A 25 2.99 -7.72 1.52
C TRP A 25 1.77 -8.63 1.36
N GLY A 26 0.60 -8.10 1.71
CA GLY A 26 -0.69 -8.76 1.51
C GLY A 26 -0.82 -10.06 2.30
N PHE A 27 -1.41 -11.08 1.68
CA PHE A 27 -1.65 -12.40 2.29
C PHE A 27 -0.38 -13.13 2.72
N ARG A 28 0.80 -12.73 2.23
CA ARG A 28 2.09 -13.32 2.66
C ARG A 28 2.44 -12.99 4.12
N LEU A 29 1.65 -12.15 4.78
CA LEU A 29 1.86 -11.65 6.14
C LEU A 29 0.65 -11.86 7.05
N GLU A 30 -0.33 -12.69 6.69
CA GLU A 30 -1.58 -12.85 7.48
C GLU A 30 -1.30 -13.23 8.95
N ASP A 31 -0.33 -14.11 9.17
CA ASP A 31 0.09 -14.58 10.49
C ASP A 31 1.36 -13.89 11.02
N ASP A 32 1.93 -12.92 10.31
CA ASP A 32 3.17 -12.26 10.75
C ASP A 32 2.85 -11.23 11.86
N PRO A 33 3.39 -11.41 13.09
CA PRO A 33 3.10 -10.52 14.21
C PRO A 33 3.73 -9.13 14.05
N ASP A 34 4.77 -9.01 13.24
CA ASP A 34 5.52 -7.76 13.00
C ASP A 34 5.11 -7.08 11.69
N ARG A 35 3.96 -7.45 11.12
CA ARG A 35 3.44 -6.78 9.93
C ARG A 35 3.07 -5.33 10.24
N ILE A 36 3.40 -4.44 9.32
CA ILE A 36 2.94 -3.06 9.37
C ILE A 36 1.53 -3.02 8.76
N CYS A 37 0.58 -2.56 9.55
CA CYS A 37 -0.83 -2.42 9.20
C CYS A 37 -1.31 -1.01 9.57
N PHE A 38 -2.52 -0.64 9.13
CA PHE A 38 -3.14 0.67 9.39
C PHE A 38 -2.30 1.88 8.92
N SER A 39 -1.39 1.67 7.98
CA SER A 39 -0.54 2.72 7.39
C SER A 39 -1.34 3.88 6.78
N LYS A 40 -2.56 3.61 6.30
CA LYS A 40 -3.52 4.63 5.85
C LYS A 40 -3.98 5.56 6.98
N LEU A 41 -4.15 5.05 8.20
CA LEU A 41 -4.57 5.85 9.37
C LEU A 41 -3.44 6.72 9.91
N SER A 42 -2.18 6.33 9.70
CA SER A 42 -1.01 7.10 10.12
C SER A 42 -0.96 8.51 9.51
N TYR A 43 -1.57 8.73 8.35
CA TYR A 43 -1.67 10.06 7.75
C TYR A 43 -2.72 10.95 8.41
N ARG A 44 -3.77 10.36 9.01
CA ARG A 44 -4.79 11.10 9.76
C ARG A 44 -4.32 11.41 11.17
N TYR A 45 -3.63 10.46 11.80
CA TYR A 45 -3.21 10.52 13.18
C TYR A 45 -1.68 10.44 13.25
N PRO A 46 -0.96 11.58 13.22
CA PRO A 46 0.50 11.59 13.30
C PRO A 46 1.01 11.11 14.67
N ASP A 47 0.16 11.21 15.70
CA ASP A 47 0.44 10.72 17.04
C ASP A 47 0.10 9.22 17.17
N PRO A 48 1.08 8.37 17.52
CA PRO A 48 0.86 6.95 17.80
C PRO A 48 -0.26 6.67 18.82
N ALA A 49 -0.46 7.55 19.81
CA ALA A 49 -1.52 7.39 20.80
C ALA A 49 -2.92 7.51 20.17
N GLN A 50 -3.09 8.39 19.19
CA GLN A 50 -4.34 8.56 18.45
C GLN A 50 -4.60 7.39 17.49
N ILE A 51 -3.55 6.84 16.86
CA ILE A 51 -3.66 5.59 16.09
C ILE A 51 -4.12 4.45 17.01
N HIS A 52 -3.51 4.32 18.18
CA HIS A 52 -3.87 3.29 19.15
C HIS A 52 -5.31 3.46 19.66
N ALA A 53 -5.74 4.68 19.96
CA ALA A 53 -7.12 4.97 20.34
C ALA A 53 -8.10 4.60 19.22
N ALA A 54 -7.81 4.98 17.97
CA ALA A 54 -8.64 4.62 16.82
C ALA A 54 -8.69 3.10 16.59
N GLN A 55 -7.59 2.39 16.83
CA GLN A 55 -7.53 0.93 16.76
C GLN A 55 -8.40 0.27 17.82
N THR A 56 -8.30 0.74 19.07
CA THR A 56 -9.09 0.24 20.20
C THR A 56 -10.58 0.50 19.96
N LEU A 57 -10.95 1.70 19.51
CA LEU A 57 -12.36 2.02 19.17
C LEU A 57 -12.91 1.12 18.06
N ALA A 58 -12.09 0.83 17.04
CA ALA A 58 -12.47 -0.06 15.94
C ALA A 58 -12.30 -1.55 16.28
N SER A 59 -12.02 -1.90 17.54
CA SER A 59 -11.82 -3.28 18.02
C SER A 59 -10.75 -4.05 17.24
N PHE A 60 -9.75 -3.35 16.71
CA PHE A 60 -8.62 -4.00 16.06
C PHE A 60 -7.67 -4.59 17.12
N SER A 61 -7.53 -5.92 17.13
CA SER A 61 -6.64 -6.63 18.06
C SER A 61 -5.16 -6.53 17.66
N THR A 62 -4.86 -6.18 16.40
CA THR A 62 -3.50 -6.21 15.86
C THR A 62 -2.71 -4.93 16.18
N LYS A 63 -1.61 -5.07 16.92
CA LYS A 63 -0.60 -4.01 17.06
C LYS A 63 0.25 -3.95 15.78
N PRO A 64 0.48 -2.77 15.17
CA PRO A 64 1.38 -2.65 14.03
C PRO A 64 2.82 -2.99 14.42
N GLY A 65 3.52 -3.70 13.55
CA GLY A 65 4.96 -3.90 13.67
C GLY A 65 5.76 -2.58 13.54
N LYS A 66 7.03 -2.64 13.93
CA LYS A 66 7.94 -1.47 13.86
C LYS A 66 8.63 -1.39 12.50
N LEU A 67 8.77 -0.18 11.99
CA LEU A 67 9.60 0.08 10.81
C LEU A 67 11.09 -0.06 11.14
N PRO A 68 11.93 -0.47 10.17
CA PRO A 68 13.37 -0.34 10.27
C PRO A 68 13.77 1.13 10.54
N PRO A 69 14.87 1.39 11.29
CA PRO A 69 15.26 2.74 11.72
C PRO A 69 15.43 3.76 10.58
N ASN A 70 15.76 3.28 9.38
CA ASN A 70 16.04 4.09 8.20
C ASN A 70 14.87 4.14 7.20
N ARG A 71 13.66 3.70 7.59
CA ARG A 71 12.49 3.63 6.71
C ARG A 71 11.31 4.40 7.28
N LYS A 72 10.58 5.06 6.38
CA LYS A 72 9.32 5.74 6.69
C LYS A 72 8.13 4.89 6.28
N VAL A 73 6.96 5.15 6.87
CA VAL A 73 5.68 4.50 6.48
C VAL A 73 5.40 4.72 4.99
N THR A 74 5.73 5.92 4.49
CA THR A 74 5.61 6.29 3.06
C THR A 74 6.40 5.34 2.15
N ASP A 75 7.59 4.90 2.56
CA ASP A 75 8.42 3.99 1.74
C ASP A 75 7.73 2.64 1.57
N GLY A 76 7.14 2.13 2.66
CA GLY A 76 6.38 0.90 2.64
C GLY A 76 5.08 1.02 1.85
N MET A 77 4.41 2.17 1.93
CA MET A 77 3.23 2.47 1.12
C MET A 77 3.55 2.54 -0.37
N THR A 78 4.63 3.22 -0.76
CA THR A 78 5.10 3.22 -2.14
C THR A 78 5.39 1.80 -2.62
N LYS A 79 6.14 1.00 -1.86
CA LYS A 79 6.43 -0.41 -2.21
C LYS A 79 5.17 -1.26 -2.31
N PHE A 80 4.19 -1.03 -1.45
CA PHE A 80 2.91 -1.72 -1.52
C PHE A 80 2.16 -1.34 -2.80
N LEU A 81 2.08 -0.05 -3.13
CA LEU A 81 1.44 0.42 -4.36
C LEU A 81 2.17 -0.10 -5.61
N GLU A 82 3.51 -0.10 -5.64
CA GLU A 82 4.30 -0.70 -6.71
C GLU A 82 3.91 -2.17 -6.93
N ALA A 83 3.75 -2.92 -5.84
CA ALA A 83 3.37 -4.32 -5.92
C ALA A 83 1.93 -4.52 -6.42
N ILE A 84 0.98 -3.66 -6.03
CA ILE A 84 -0.39 -3.65 -6.58
C ILE A 84 -0.36 -3.38 -8.08
N ARG A 85 0.42 -2.38 -8.51
CA ARG A 85 0.58 -2.05 -9.93
C ARG A 85 1.16 -3.23 -10.70
N ALA A 86 2.22 -3.84 -10.20
CA ALA A 86 2.86 -5.00 -10.83
C ALA A 86 1.85 -6.14 -11.04
N VAL A 87 1.08 -6.49 -10.00
CA VAL A 87 0.03 -7.52 -10.11
C VAL A 87 -1.04 -7.13 -11.14
N ALA A 88 -1.42 -5.86 -11.24
CA ALA A 88 -2.37 -5.40 -12.25
C ALA A 88 -1.81 -5.53 -13.68
N ILE A 89 -0.57 -5.10 -13.91
CA ILE A 89 0.11 -5.25 -15.21
C ILE A 89 0.28 -6.73 -15.58
N ASP A 90 0.69 -7.58 -14.64
CA ASP A 90 0.88 -9.01 -14.86
C ASP A 90 -0.43 -9.68 -15.27
N ARG A 91 -1.55 -9.33 -14.62
CA ARG A 91 -2.88 -9.83 -14.98
C ARG A 91 -3.33 -9.36 -16.35
N MET A 92 -3.17 -8.06 -16.65
CA MET A 92 -3.46 -7.54 -17.99
C MET A 92 -2.61 -8.22 -19.08
N THR A 93 -1.36 -8.53 -18.77
CA THR A 93 -0.44 -9.21 -19.71
C THR A 93 -0.72 -10.71 -19.84
N ALA A 94 -1.43 -11.31 -18.89
CA ALA A 94 -1.92 -12.68 -19.02
C ALA A 94 -3.08 -12.77 -20.02
N ASP A 95 -3.97 -11.76 -20.01
CA ASP A 95 -5.15 -11.71 -20.88
C ASP A 95 -4.85 -11.07 -22.25
N TRP A 96 -3.90 -10.14 -22.30
CA TRP A 96 -3.50 -9.39 -23.50
C TRP A 96 -2.01 -9.52 -23.79
N ARG A 97 -1.61 -9.40 -25.06
CA ARG A 97 -0.19 -9.47 -25.43
C ARG A 97 0.60 -8.35 -24.75
N LYS A 98 1.78 -8.69 -24.22
CA LYS A 98 2.69 -7.76 -23.54
C LYS A 98 2.90 -6.43 -24.28
N TYR A 99 3.17 -6.51 -25.59
CA TYR A 99 3.36 -5.31 -26.43
C TYR A 99 2.16 -4.35 -26.38
N PHE A 100 0.94 -4.88 -26.38
CA PHE A 100 -0.28 -4.08 -26.32
C PHE A 100 -0.39 -3.33 -24.99
N VAL A 101 -0.17 -4.04 -23.88
CA VAL A 101 -0.20 -3.49 -22.51
C VAL A 101 0.85 -2.39 -22.32
N GLU A 102 2.07 -2.60 -22.84
CA GLU A 102 3.17 -1.63 -22.74
C GLU A 102 2.94 -0.38 -23.59
N SER A 103 2.29 -0.53 -24.75
CA SER A 103 2.00 0.58 -25.67
C SER A 103 0.79 1.43 -25.27
N THR A 104 -0.03 0.93 -24.34
CA THR A 104 -1.28 1.59 -23.94
C THR A 104 -1.01 2.54 -22.77
N PRO A 105 -1.37 3.84 -22.88
CA PRO A 105 -1.33 4.76 -21.76
C PRO A 105 -2.21 4.26 -20.61
N MET A 106 -1.63 4.09 -19.42
CA MET A 106 -2.34 3.63 -18.23
C MET A 106 -2.51 4.78 -17.25
N GLU A 107 -3.76 5.05 -16.89
CA GLU A 107 -4.15 6.01 -15.86
C GLU A 107 -4.84 5.27 -14.71
N ALA A 108 -4.71 5.80 -13.50
CA ALA A 108 -5.30 5.20 -12.33
C ALA A 108 -5.93 6.25 -11.42
N ILE A 109 -7.13 5.93 -10.93
CA ILE A 109 -7.84 6.74 -9.95
C ILE A 109 -7.67 6.08 -8.58
N LEU A 110 -7.00 6.79 -7.66
CA LEU A 110 -6.81 6.33 -6.29
C LEU A 110 -7.81 7.02 -5.36
N THR A 111 -8.70 6.25 -4.74
CA THR A 111 -9.67 6.79 -3.79
C THR A 111 -9.06 7.05 -2.43
N VAL A 112 -9.42 8.19 -1.83
CA VAL A 112 -9.03 8.59 -0.48
C VAL A 112 -10.27 9.04 0.31
N PRO A 113 -10.32 8.82 1.64
CA PRO A 113 -11.43 9.33 2.46
C PRO A 113 -11.57 10.85 2.38
N ALA A 114 -12.80 11.34 2.24
CA ALA A 114 -13.09 12.79 2.17
C ALA A 114 -12.56 13.56 3.40
N VAL A 115 -12.60 12.92 4.58
CA VAL A 115 -12.18 13.46 5.87
C VAL A 115 -10.65 13.50 6.08
N TRP A 116 -9.86 13.09 5.10
CA TRP A 116 -8.40 13.20 5.17
C TRP A 116 -7.96 14.66 5.06
N SER A 117 -6.90 15.00 5.81
CA SER A 117 -6.21 16.27 5.66
C SER A 117 -5.58 16.39 4.27
N ASP A 118 -5.38 17.60 3.78
CA ASP A 118 -4.74 17.83 2.48
C ASP A 118 -3.32 17.26 2.44
N LYS A 119 -2.63 17.28 3.58
CA LYS A 119 -1.33 16.60 3.73
C LYS A 119 -1.45 15.09 3.52
N ALA A 120 -2.45 14.43 4.11
CA ALA A 120 -2.65 12.99 3.95
C ALA A 120 -2.95 12.61 2.49
N LYS A 121 -3.77 13.43 1.81
CA LYS A 121 -4.07 13.27 0.38
C LYS A 121 -2.81 13.46 -0.47
N SER A 122 -2.06 14.53 -0.22
CA SER A 122 -0.82 14.84 -0.93
C SER A 122 0.27 13.77 -0.73
N ASP A 123 0.48 13.30 0.50
CA ASP A 123 1.46 12.23 0.79
C ASP A 123 1.07 10.92 0.06
N THR A 124 -0.23 10.62 0.00
CA THR A 124 -0.76 9.45 -0.73
C THR A 124 -0.53 9.59 -2.23
N LEU A 125 -0.80 10.76 -2.79
CA LEU A 125 -0.53 11.09 -4.18
C LEU A 125 0.97 10.95 -4.52
N GLN A 126 1.85 11.47 -3.67
CA GLN A 126 3.30 11.32 -3.85
C GLN A 126 3.74 9.85 -3.81
N CYS A 127 3.14 9.03 -2.93
CA CYS A 127 3.44 7.61 -2.87
C CYS A 127 3.00 6.89 -4.16
N ALA A 128 1.81 7.21 -4.69
CA ALA A 128 1.28 6.65 -5.92
C ALA A 128 2.12 7.04 -7.14
N HIS A 129 2.52 8.30 -7.22
CA HIS A 129 3.44 8.79 -8.25
C HIS A 129 4.76 8.01 -8.25
N LYS A 130 5.41 7.90 -7.08
CA LYS A 130 6.66 7.13 -6.94
C LYS A 130 6.47 5.65 -7.29
N ALA A 131 5.27 5.12 -7.12
CA ALA A 131 4.92 3.74 -7.48
C ALA A 131 4.57 3.55 -8.97
N GLY A 132 4.62 4.61 -9.78
CA GLY A 132 4.42 4.55 -11.23
C GLY A 132 2.96 4.59 -11.69
N PHE A 133 2.03 5.09 -10.87
CA PHE A 133 0.61 5.21 -11.24
C PHE A 133 0.29 6.40 -12.16
N GLY A 134 1.29 7.21 -12.54
CA GLY A 134 1.13 8.35 -13.43
C GLY A 134 2.02 9.52 -13.02
N GLU A 135 1.96 10.62 -13.77
CA GLU A 135 2.65 11.88 -13.48
C GLU A 135 1.85 12.73 -12.48
N LEU A 136 2.53 13.42 -11.56
CA LEU A 136 1.91 14.22 -10.50
C LEU A 136 0.94 15.30 -11.01
N ASN A 137 1.13 15.75 -12.25
CA ASN A 137 0.37 16.83 -12.87
C ASN A 137 -0.87 16.35 -13.66
N LYS A 138 -1.19 15.05 -13.62
CA LYS A 138 -2.33 14.45 -14.36
C LYS A 138 -3.23 13.57 -13.48
N ILE A 139 -3.07 13.65 -12.17
CA ILE A 139 -3.88 12.87 -11.22
C ILE A 139 -4.82 13.87 -10.56
N ASP A 140 -6.04 13.95 -11.09
CA ASP A 140 -7.15 14.75 -10.57
C ASP A 140 -7.85 14.08 -9.36
#